data_AF-A0A968SZH0-F1
#
_entry.id   AF-A0A968SZH0-F1
#
_cell.length_a   1.000
_cell.length_b   1.000
_cell.length_c   1.000
_cell.angle_alpha   90.00
_cell.angle_beta   90.00
_cell.angle_gamma   90.00
#
_symmetry.space_group_name_H-M   'P 1'
#
loop_
_entity.id
_entity.type
_entity.pdbx_description
1 polymer ?
#
loop_
_entity_poly.entity_id
_entity_poly.type
_entity_poly.pdbx_seq_one_letter_code
_entity_poly.pdbx_strand_id
1 'polypeptide(L)'
;MLEILAEKLGGKQYITGEEPNGKDIIDITKVKKNLKDGKSDHVDDLEFSRWNHQYKVGNRKSKRAFVEILIEIRQHQGTSGHQELESWRECTQNLDKLDYWIKKRNKLIHDGRGFSENRINELNDERRRDACDYHEITKVMSHILTSPLLQLSKQDKQRFIEGEDYYLYTDLRNWVREKLFLDMRTP
;
A
#
# COMPACT_ATOMS: atom_id res chain seq x y z
N MET A 1 -5.22 0.62 -6.03
CA MET A 1 -4.79 1.68 -5.09
C MET A 1 -3.73 2.60 -5.68
N LEU A 2 -2.54 2.10 -6.07
CA LEU A 2 -1.52 2.96 -6.71
C LEU A 2 -2.05 3.72 -7.94
N GLU A 3 -2.95 3.12 -8.73
CA GLU A 3 -3.64 3.78 -9.84
C GLU A 3 -4.53 4.96 -9.37
N ILE A 4 -5.27 4.77 -8.27
CA ILE A 4 -6.10 5.83 -7.67
C ILE A 4 -5.21 6.99 -7.19
N LEU A 5 -4.06 6.68 -6.58
CA LEU A 5 -3.10 7.70 -6.17
C LEU A 5 -2.56 8.44 -7.41
N ALA A 6 -2.14 7.72 -8.44
CA ALA A 6 -1.63 8.31 -9.68
C ALA A 6 -2.68 9.22 -10.35
N GLU A 7 -3.94 8.79 -10.41
CA GLU A 7 -5.03 9.59 -10.95
C GLU A 7 -5.25 10.89 -10.15
N LYS A 8 -5.34 10.81 -8.82
CA LYS A 8 -5.53 11.99 -7.97
C LYS A 8 -4.32 12.94 -7.97
N LEU A 9 -3.14 12.42 -8.26
CA LEU A 9 -1.93 13.21 -8.47
C LEU A 9 -1.83 13.83 -9.88
N GLY A 10 -2.86 13.66 -10.72
CA GLY A 10 -2.86 14.20 -12.08
C GLY A 10 -2.01 13.41 -13.07
N GLY A 11 -1.74 12.13 -12.77
CA GLY A 11 -0.90 11.24 -13.56
C GLY A 11 -1.37 11.02 -14.99
N LYS A 12 -2.69 11.13 -15.25
CA LYS A 12 -3.31 10.95 -16.57
C LYS A 12 -2.72 11.83 -17.65
N GLN A 13 -2.28 13.04 -17.31
CA GLN A 13 -1.67 13.96 -18.28
C GLN A 13 -0.33 13.47 -18.84
N TYR A 14 0.31 12.49 -18.18
CA TYR A 14 1.59 11.94 -18.59
C TYR A 14 1.45 10.61 -19.35
N ILE A 15 0.22 10.08 -19.49
CA ILE A 15 -0.06 8.85 -20.24
C ILE A 15 -0.20 9.21 -21.72
N THR A 16 0.58 8.57 -22.59
CA THR A 16 0.55 8.78 -24.05
C THR A 16 -0.12 7.66 -24.82
N GLY A 17 -0.42 6.55 -24.15
CA GLY A 17 -1.14 5.43 -24.75
C GLY A 17 -1.21 4.25 -23.79
N GLU A 18 -1.86 3.20 -24.27
CA GLU A 18 -2.05 1.95 -23.56
C GLU A 18 -1.58 0.80 -24.48
N GLU A 19 -0.80 -0.13 -23.96
CA GLU A 19 -0.46 -1.35 -24.69
C GLU A 19 -1.69 -2.25 -24.87
N PRO A 20 -1.71 -3.17 -25.86
CA PRO A 20 -2.78 -4.16 -26.04
C PRO A 20 -3.03 -5.06 -24.81
N ASN A 21 -2.08 -5.09 -23.86
CA ASN A 21 -2.16 -5.84 -22.61
C ASN A 21 -2.65 -4.98 -21.41
N GLY A 22 -3.13 -3.76 -21.67
CA GLY A 22 -3.67 -2.85 -20.66
C GLY A 22 -2.63 -2.10 -19.82
N LYS A 23 -1.40 -1.92 -20.33
CA LYS A 23 -0.34 -1.19 -19.62
C LYS A 23 -0.21 0.24 -20.11
N ASP A 24 -0.29 1.18 -19.18
CA ASP A 24 -0.05 2.59 -19.46
C ASP A 24 1.40 2.85 -19.89
N ILE A 25 1.53 3.66 -20.95
CA ILE A 25 2.80 4.17 -21.46
C ILE A 25 2.93 5.64 -21.03
N ILE A 26 3.96 5.94 -20.24
CA ILE A 26 4.24 7.30 -19.76
C ILE A 26 5.20 8.02 -20.71
N ASP A 27 4.87 9.28 -21.02
CA ASP A 27 5.78 10.25 -21.63
C ASP A 27 6.79 10.78 -20.62
N ILE A 28 7.99 10.19 -20.65
CA ILE A 28 9.08 10.56 -19.75
C ILE A 28 9.64 11.95 -20.08
N THR A 29 9.51 12.41 -21.31
CA THR A 29 9.94 13.77 -21.71
C THR A 29 9.08 14.81 -21.00
N LYS A 30 7.76 14.61 -20.98
CA LYS A 30 6.81 15.50 -20.29
C LYS A 30 7.01 15.49 -18.77
N VAL A 31 7.30 14.33 -18.19
CA VAL A 31 7.63 14.18 -16.77
C VAL A 31 8.92 14.95 -16.42
N LYS A 32 10.00 14.72 -17.17
CA LYS A 32 11.30 15.39 -16.97
C LYS A 32 11.19 16.91 -17.12
N LYS A 33 10.40 17.38 -18.10
CA LYS A 33 10.14 18.82 -18.28
C LYS A 33 9.53 19.43 -17.02
N ASN A 34 8.47 18.84 -16.47
CA ASN A 34 7.80 19.36 -15.28
C ASN A 34 8.68 19.34 -14.02
N LEU A 35 9.57 18.34 -13.88
CA LEU A 35 10.53 18.31 -12.78
C LEU A 35 11.60 19.40 -12.89
N LYS A 36 12.12 19.63 -14.10
CA LYS A 36 13.10 20.70 -14.37
C LYS A 36 12.50 22.09 -14.18
N ASP A 37 11.29 22.31 -14.69
CA ASP A 37 10.56 23.56 -14.52
C ASP A 37 10.30 23.86 -13.02
N GLY A 38 10.16 22.81 -12.20
CA GLY A 38 10.02 22.87 -10.75
C GLY A 38 11.33 23.03 -9.94
N LYS A 39 12.49 23.13 -10.59
CA LYS A 39 13.82 23.18 -9.95
C LYS A 39 14.08 22.00 -9.00
N SER A 40 13.75 20.79 -9.42
CA SER A 40 14.12 19.58 -8.67
C SER A 40 15.59 19.24 -8.92
N ASP A 41 16.42 19.28 -7.87
CA ASP A 41 17.85 18.90 -7.94
C ASP A 41 18.06 17.37 -7.96
N HIS A 42 17.01 16.59 -7.70
CA HIS A 42 17.05 15.11 -7.65
C HIS A 42 16.64 14.41 -8.95
N VAL A 43 16.53 15.15 -10.07
CA VAL A 43 16.15 14.58 -11.37
C VAL A 43 17.13 13.48 -11.83
N ASP A 44 18.40 13.60 -11.44
CA ASP A 44 19.44 12.62 -11.77
C ASP A 44 19.62 11.50 -10.71
N ASP A 45 19.11 11.68 -9.49
CA ASP A 45 19.28 10.74 -8.36
C ASP A 45 18.16 9.71 -8.21
N LEU A 46 16.97 10.01 -8.71
CA LEU A 46 15.86 9.05 -8.78
C LEU A 46 16.16 8.03 -9.90
N GLU A 47 15.61 6.80 -9.83
CA GLU A 47 15.79 5.72 -10.84
C GLU A 47 15.43 6.11 -12.31
N PHE A 48 15.11 7.38 -12.58
CA PHE A 48 14.89 8.01 -13.87
C PHE A 48 15.98 7.83 -14.91
N SER A 49 17.24 7.72 -14.51
CA SER A 49 18.35 7.46 -15.44
C SER A 49 18.19 6.12 -16.16
N ARG A 50 17.40 5.19 -15.61
CA ARG A 50 17.07 3.89 -16.20
C ARG A 50 15.79 3.89 -17.04
N TRP A 51 15.04 4.99 -17.06
CA TRP A 51 13.75 5.06 -17.74
C TRP A 51 13.97 5.59 -19.17
N ASN A 52 13.73 4.73 -20.16
CA ASN A 52 13.75 5.11 -21.58
C ASN A 52 12.66 6.15 -21.88
N HIS A 53 12.67 6.73 -23.09
CA HIS A 53 11.70 7.74 -23.56
C HIS A 53 10.23 7.37 -23.31
N GLN A 54 9.93 6.07 -23.25
CA GLN A 54 8.65 5.51 -22.81
C GLN A 54 8.89 4.59 -21.61
N TYR A 55 8.18 4.83 -20.51
CA TYR A 55 8.19 3.96 -19.34
C TYR A 55 6.88 3.19 -19.22
N LYS A 56 6.99 1.88 -18.98
CA LYS A 56 5.85 0.98 -18.90
C LYS A 56 5.43 0.77 -17.45
N VAL A 57 4.21 1.16 -17.14
CA VAL A 57 3.64 1.05 -15.79
C VAL A 57 2.98 -0.32 -15.62
N GLY A 58 3.77 -1.38 -15.79
CA GLY A 58 3.24 -2.75 -15.86
C GLY A 58 3.12 -3.49 -14.53
N ASN A 59 3.86 -3.10 -13.49
CA ASN A 59 3.90 -3.84 -12.23
C ASN A 59 3.79 -2.90 -11.01
N ARG A 60 3.60 -3.47 -9.82
CA ARG A 60 3.42 -2.67 -8.59
C ARG A 60 4.58 -1.72 -8.31
N LYS A 61 5.83 -2.15 -8.57
CA LYS A 61 7.02 -1.31 -8.35
C LYS A 61 7.03 -0.12 -9.30
N SER A 62 6.76 -0.35 -10.59
CA SER A 62 6.72 0.73 -11.58
C SER A 62 5.57 1.70 -11.33
N LYS A 63 4.41 1.19 -10.89
CA LYS A 63 3.27 2.01 -10.42
C LYS A 63 3.64 2.88 -9.22
N ARG A 64 4.39 2.34 -8.25
CA ARG A 64 4.82 3.12 -7.07
C ARG A 64 5.83 4.20 -7.44
N ALA A 65 6.85 3.85 -8.21
CA ALA A 65 7.84 4.81 -8.64
C ALA A 65 7.19 5.97 -9.40
N PHE A 66 6.19 5.67 -10.24
CA PHE A 66 5.41 6.73 -10.89
C PHE A 66 4.65 7.62 -9.90
N VAL A 67 4.01 7.06 -8.87
CA VAL A 67 3.34 7.85 -7.82
C VAL A 67 4.34 8.73 -7.06
N GLU A 68 5.52 8.20 -6.70
CA GLU A 68 6.56 8.97 -6.00
C GLU A 68 7.04 10.17 -6.83
N ILE A 69 7.20 9.98 -8.13
CA ILE A 69 7.53 11.05 -9.07
C ILE A 69 6.44 12.13 -9.11
N LEU A 70 5.17 11.71 -9.14
CA LEU A 70 4.07 12.66 -9.17
C LEU A 70 3.97 13.47 -7.88
N ILE A 71 4.28 12.87 -6.72
CA ILE A 71 4.39 13.59 -5.45
C ILE A 71 5.50 14.64 -5.54
N GLU A 72 6.66 14.29 -6.10
CA GLU A 72 7.80 15.21 -6.24
C GLU A 72 7.47 16.39 -7.17
N ILE A 73 6.89 16.13 -8.35
CA ILE A 73 6.41 17.19 -9.26
C ILE A 73 5.48 18.16 -8.53
N ARG A 74 4.55 17.63 -7.75
CA ARG A 74 3.52 18.41 -7.08
C ARG A 74 4.08 19.24 -5.92
N GLN A 75 5.07 18.71 -5.21
CA GLN A 75 5.84 19.45 -4.22
C GLN A 75 6.55 20.65 -4.83
N HIS A 76 7.19 20.46 -5.98
CA HIS A 76 7.93 21.53 -6.67
C HIS A 76 7.03 22.58 -7.33
N GLN A 77 5.84 22.18 -7.80
CA GLN A 77 4.87 23.11 -8.38
C GLN A 77 4.21 24.02 -7.35
N GLY A 78 4.38 23.76 -6.04
CA GLY A 78 3.78 24.56 -4.97
C GLY A 78 2.26 24.56 -4.96
N THR A 79 1.62 23.66 -5.72
CA THR A 79 0.17 23.57 -5.93
C THR A 79 -0.55 22.80 -4.83
N SER A 80 0.14 22.33 -3.79
CA SER A 80 -0.44 21.50 -2.74
C SER A 80 0.03 21.89 -1.35
N GLY A 81 -0.90 21.81 -0.39
CA GLY A 81 -0.59 22.05 1.01
C GLY A 81 0.35 20.98 1.56
N HIS A 82 1.23 21.36 2.49
CA HIS A 82 2.20 20.46 3.12
C HIS A 82 1.57 19.16 3.67
N GLN A 83 0.37 19.28 4.26
CA GLN A 83 -0.38 18.15 4.82
C GLN A 83 -0.87 17.15 3.76
N GLU A 84 -1.20 17.61 2.56
CA GLU A 84 -1.63 16.73 1.46
C GLU A 84 -0.45 15.89 0.97
N LEU A 85 0.71 16.52 0.75
CA LEU A 85 1.94 15.84 0.33
C LEU A 85 2.39 14.79 1.35
N GLU A 86 2.33 15.12 2.64
CA GLU A 86 2.67 14.19 3.69
C GLU A 86 1.71 12.99 3.71
N SER A 87 0.41 13.23 3.49
CA SER A 87 -0.58 12.14 3.39
C SER A 87 -0.29 11.21 2.22
N TRP A 88 0.19 11.74 1.07
CA TRP A 88 0.58 10.93 -0.07
C TRP A 88 1.82 10.08 0.22
N ARG A 89 2.84 10.68 0.86
CA ARG A 89 4.07 9.98 1.26
C ARG A 89 3.80 8.90 2.31
N GLU A 90 2.96 9.19 3.29
CA GLU A 90 2.56 8.21 4.30
C GLU A 90 1.84 7.01 3.65
N CYS A 91 0.92 7.27 2.72
CA CYS A 91 0.19 6.21 2.04
C CYS A 91 1.12 5.31 1.20
N THR A 92 2.11 5.88 0.50
CA THR A 92 3.07 5.09 -0.29
C THR A 92 3.99 4.26 0.60
N GLN A 93 4.46 4.81 1.72
CA GLN A 93 5.27 4.10 2.72
C GLN A 93 4.48 2.94 3.35
N ASN A 94 3.23 3.17 3.77
CA ASN A 94 2.39 2.12 4.33
C ASN A 94 2.13 1.01 3.30
N LEU A 95 1.97 1.35 2.02
CA LEU A 95 1.89 0.35 0.96
C LEU A 95 3.19 -0.45 0.78
N ASP A 96 4.36 0.11 1.05
CA ASP A 96 5.64 -0.62 1.01
C ASP A 96 5.82 -1.58 2.17
N LYS A 97 5.39 -1.18 3.38
CA LYS A 97 5.39 -2.07 4.56
C LYS A 97 4.62 -3.37 4.32
N LEU A 98 3.60 -3.35 3.46
CA LEU A 98 2.78 -4.51 3.12
C LEU A 98 3.31 -5.35 1.94
N ASP A 99 4.34 -4.92 1.22
CA ASP A 99 4.83 -5.63 0.02
C ASP A 99 5.34 -7.03 0.32
N TYR A 100 6.09 -7.15 1.42
CA TYR A 100 6.59 -8.43 1.88
C TYR A 100 5.43 -9.40 2.15
N TRP A 101 4.46 -8.97 2.95
CA TRP A 101 3.33 -9.80 3.38
C TRP A 101 2.43 -10.23 2.22
N ILE A 102 2.26 -9.39 1.19
CA ILE A 102 1.48 -9.78 0.00
C ILE A 102 2.16 -10.94 -0.75
N LYS A 103 3.48 -10.89 -0.93
CA LYS A 103 4.22 -12.01 -1.53
C LYS A 103 4.25 -13.23 -0.62
N LYS A 104 4.44 -13.01 0.69
CA LYS A 104 4.52 -14.07 1.68
C LYS A 104 3.19 -14.81 1.80
N ARG A 105 2.05 -14.10 1.82
CA ARG A 105 0.70 -14.67 1.81
C ARG A 105 0.51 -15.67 0.67
N ASN A 106 0.90 -15.30 -0.55
CA ASN A 106 0.80 -16.21 -1.70
C ASN A 106 1.60 -17.51 -1.46
N LYS A 107 2.79 -17.43 -0.86
CA LYS A 107 3.56 -18.62 -0.48
C LYS A 107 2.86 -19.41 0.64
N LEU A 108 2.41 -18.73 1.68
CA LEU A 108 1.81 -19.36 2.87
C LEU A 108 0.53 -20.13 2.55
N ILE A 109 -0.31 -19.61 1.64
CA ILE A 109 -1.52 -20.31 1.17
C ILE A 109 -1.18 -21.67 0.53
N HIS A 110 -0.02 -21.79 -0.11
CA HIS A 110 0.42 -23.02 -0.79
C HIS A 110 1.32 -23.92 0.06
N ASP A 111 1.75 -23.47 1.24
CA ASP A 111 2.73 -24.16 2.10
C ASP A 111 2.10 -25.24 3.00
N GLY A 112 0.76 -25.28 3.10
CA GLY A 112 0.03 -26.29 3.88
C GLY A 112 0.29 -26.29 5.39
N ARG A 113 1.12 -25.36 5.89
CA ARG A 113 1.47 -25.20 7.31
C ARG A 113 0.45 -24.32 8.03
N GLY A 114 0.07 -24.73 9.23
CA GLY A 114 -0.79 -23.93 10.12
C GLY A 114 -0.10 -22.66 10.63
N PHE A 115 -0.90 -21.71 11.10
CA PHE A 115 -0.43 -20.46 11.71
C PHE A 115 -0.45 -20.59 13.24
N SER A 116 0.66 -21.05 13.82
CA SER A 116 0.90 -20.97 15.27
C SER A 116 1.62 -19.66 15.63
N GLU A 117 1.62 -19.32 16.92
CA GLU A 117 2.35 -18.14 17.43
C GLU A 117 3.86 -18.25 17.14
N ASN A 118 4.45 -19.42 17.31
CA ASN A 118 5.85 -19.68 16.94
C ASN A 118 6.09 -19.45 15.44
N ARG A 119 5.16 -19.91 14.59
CA ARG A 119 5.27 -19.68 13.15
C ARG A 119 5.16 -18.19 12.80
N ILE A 120 4.33 -17.43 13.50
CA ILE A 120 4.25 -15.98 13.32
C ILE A 120 5.57 -15.30 13.72
N ASN A 121 6.19 -15.72 14.82
CA ASN A 121 7.48 -15.20 15.26
C ASN A 121 8.59 -15.50 14.23
N GLU A 122 8.66 -16.72 13.71
CA GLU A 122 9.57 -17.07 12.60
C GLU A 122 9.34 -16.18 11.38
N LEU A 123 8.07 -15.96 11.00
CA LEU A 123 7.73 -15.11 9.85
C LEU A 123 8.12 -13.66 10.06
N ASN A 124 8.02 -13.16 11.30
CA ASN A 124 8.53 -11.85 11.65
C ASN A 124 10.06 -11.84 11.52
N ASP A 125 10.77 -12.81 12.07
CA ASP A 125 12.24 -12.86 11.98
C ASP A 125 12.76 -12.98 10.54
N GLU A 126 12.02 -13.66 9.66
CA GLU A 126 12.30 -13.78 8.22
C GLU A 126 11.90 -12.53 7.39
N ARG A 127 11.34 -11.48 7.99
CA ARG A 127 10.82 -10.32 7.25
C ARG A 127 11.93 -9.39 6.75
N ARG A 128 11.64 -8.65 5.68
CA ARG A 128 12.48 -7.53 5.24
C ARG A 128 12.36 -6.41 6.28
N ARG A 129 13.46 -5.71 6.62
CA ARG A 129 13.49 -4.72 7.73
C ARG A 129 12.49 -3.56 7.59
N ASP A 130 12.08 -3.25 6.37
CA ASP A 130 11.13 -2.19 6.03
C ASP A 130 9.66 -2.69 6.00
N ALA A 131 9.43 -4.00 6.17
CA ALA A 131 8.10 -4.57 6.30
C ALA A 131 7.60 -4.35 7.74
N CYS A 132 6.28 -4.15 7.89
CA CYS A 132 5.70 -4.11 9.24
C CYS A 132 5.72 -5.50 9.88
N ASP A 133 5.52 -5.56 11.18
CA ASP A 133 5.33 -6.85 11.86
C ASP A 133 3.98 -7.46 11.46
N TYR A 134 3.86 -8.79 11.59
CA TYR A 134 2.62 -9.50 11.26
C TYR A 134 1.42 -8.93 12.00
N HIS A 135 1.58 -8.64 13.30
CA HIS A 135 0.53 -8.06 14.14
C HIS A 135 0.16 -6.63 13.76
N GLU A 136 1.01 -5.92 13.01
CA GLU A 136 0.75 -4.55 12.56
C GLU A 136 0.07 -4.48 11.18
N ILE A 137 -0.06 -5.61 10.46
CA ILE A 137 -0.64 -5.63 9.10
C ILE A 137 -2.03 -4.96 9.09
N THR A 138 -2.91 -5.31 10.02
CA THR A 138 -4.27 -4.76 10.12
C THR A 138 -4.25 -3.26 10.41
N LYS A 139 -3.35 -2.82 11.28
CA LYS A 139 -3.14 -1.39 11.60
C LYS A 139 -2.68 -0.61 10.38
N VAL A 140 -1.68 -1.11 9.65
CA VAL A 140 -1.18 -0.47 8.43
C VAL A 140 -2.25 -0.43 7.34
N MET A 141 -3.01 -1.52 7.17
CA MET A 141 -4.16 -1.54 6.26
C MET A 141 -5.23 -0.53 6.65
N SER A 142 -5.54 -0.43 7.95
CA SER A 142 -6.47 0.55 8.49
C SER A 142 -6.05 1.98 8.13
N HIS A 143 -4.81 2.36 8.44
CA HIS A 143 -4.29 3.70 8.13
C HIS A 143 -4.42 4.05 6.64
N ILE A 144 -4.11 3.10 5.76
CA ILE A 144 -4.27 3.28 4.32
C ILE A 144 -5.73 3.56 3.97
N LEU A 145 -6.66 2.73 4.46
CA LEU A 145 -8.08 2.79 4.08
C LEU A 145 -8.82 3.97 4.73
N THR A 146 -8.36 4.46 5.90
CA THR A 146 -8.88 5.68 6.52
C THR A 146 -8.33 6.96 5.88
N SER A 147 -7.30 6.86 5.04
CA SER A 147 -6.67 8.03 4.43
C SER A 147 -7.73 8.91 3.75
N PRO A 148 -7.75 10.23 4.04
CA PRO A 148 -8.69 11.15 3.42
C PRO A 148 -8.52 11.21 1.90
N LEU A 149 -7.36 10.80 1.40
CA LEU A 149 -7.00 10.78 -0.02
C LEU A 149 -7.79 9.74 -0.82
N LEU A 150 -8.12 8.59 -0.23
CA LEU A 150 -8.80 7.51 -0.95
C LEU A 150 -10.32 7.76 -1.07
N GLN A 151 -10.90 8.58 -0.21
CA GLN A 151 -12.34 8.91 -0.21
C GLN A 151 -13.25 7.67 -0.30
N LEU A 152 -12.83 6.55 0.31
CA LEU A 152 -13.63 5.32 0.33
C LEU A 152 -14.98 5.56 1.01
N SER A 153 -16.01 4.87 0.53
CA SER A 153 -17.34 4.93 1.14
C SER A 153 -17.28 4.44 2.61
N LYS A 154 -18.18 4.94 3.47
CA LYS A 154 -18.23 4.49 4.88
C LYS A 154 -18.42 2.97 5.01
N GLN A 155 -19.20 2.36 4.11
CA GLN A 155 -19.43 0.92 4.08
C GLN A 155 -18.15 0.14 3.75
N ASP A 156 -17.34 0.63 2.81
CA ASP A 156 -16.06 0.01 2.47
C ASP A 156 -15.03 0.17 3.59
N LYS A 157 -15.07 1.28 4.34
CA LYS A 157 -14.17 1.51 5.49
C LYS A 157 -14.49 0.59 6.66
N GLN A 158 -15.75 0.49 7.06
CA GLN A 158 -16.17 -0.32 8.21
C GLN A 158 -15.89 -1.81 8.02
N ARG A 159 -15.94 -2.31 6.78
CA ARG A 159 -15.65 -3.72 6.46
C ARG A 159 -14.22 -4.16 6.79
N PHE A 160 -13.26 -3.24 6.90
CA PHE A 160 -11.83 -3.56 7.02
C PHE A 160 -11.11 -2.91 8.21
N ILE A 161 -11.74 -1.98 8.93
CA ILE A 161 -11.01 -1.04 9.81
C ILE A 161 -11.49 -1.05 11.27
N GLU A 162 -12.77 -1.27 11.54
CA GLU A 162 -13.35 -1.04 12.87
C GLU A 162 -13.89 -2.33 13.48
N GLY A 163 -13.03 -3.06 14.20
CA GLY A 163 -13.47 -4.17 15.06
C GLY A 163 -12.30 -5.04 15.50
N GLU A 164 -12.02 -5.14 16.80
CA GLU A 164 -10.99 -6.07 17.31
C GLU A 164 -11.35 -7.56 17.07
N ASP A 165 -12.56 -7.83 16.57
CA ASP A 165 -13.12 -9.16 16.38
C ASP A 165 -12.95 -9.69 14.95
N TYR A 166 -11.76 -9.54 14.36
CA TYR A 166 -11.48 -9.97 12.97
C TYR A 166 -11.47 -11.48 12.72
N TYR A 167 -11.63 -12.30 13.76
CA TYR A 167 -11.84 -13.72 13.54
C TYR A 167 -13.34 -13.97 13.27
N LEU A 168 -13.66 -14.58 12.13
CA LEU A 168 -14.98 -15.17 11.84
C LEU A 168 -15.48 -16.10 12.97
N TYR A 169 -14.56 -16.51 13.84
CA TYR A 169 -14.78 -17.37 14.98
C TYR A 169 -14.65 -16.64 16.33
N THR A 170 -14.61 -15.31 16.39
CA THR A 170 -14.48 -14.60 17.67
C THR A 170 -15.72 -14.82 18.53
N ASP A 171 -16.90 -14.70 17.94
CA ASP A 171 -18.17 -15.02 18.60
C ASP A 171 -18.23 -16.48 19.03
N LEU A 172 -17.81 -17.41 18.15
CA LEU A 172 -17.77 -18.83 18.46
C LEU A 172 -16.74 -19.14 19.57
N ARG A 173 -15.58 -18.50 19.54
CA ARG A 173 -14.51 -18.64 20.55
C ARG A 173 -14.96 -18.11 21.89
N ASN A 174 -15.62 -16.95 21.91
CA ASN A 174 -16.15 -16.33 23.12
C ASN A 174 -17.27 -17.19 23.70
N TRP A 175 -18.19 -17.67 22.85
CA TRP A 175 -19.24 -18.61 23.23
C TRP A 175 -18.69 -19.92 23.81
N VAL A 176 -17.70 -20.54 23.14
CA VAL A 176 -17.04 -21.76 23.65
C VAL A 176 -16.34 -21.49 24.98
N ARG A 177 -15.62 -20.36 25.11
CA ARG A 177 -14.98 -19.97 26.37
C ARG A 177 -15.99 -19.83 27.50
N GLU A 178 -17.07 -19.11 27.27
CA GLU A 178 -18.13 -18.91 28.27
C GLU A 178 -18.75 -20.24 28.71
N LYS A 179 -19.02 -21.15 27.76
CA LYS A 179 -19.56 -22.48 28.07
C LYS A 179 -18.58 -23.33 28.87
N LEU A 180 -17.31 -23.37 28.48
CA LEU A 180 -16.28 -24.09 29.24
C LEU A 180 -16.07 -23.50 30.64
N PHE A 181 -16.15 -22.18 30.80
CA PHE A 181 -16.05 -21.54 32.12
C PHE A 181 -17.27 -21.79 33.00
N LEU A 182 -18.47 -21.88 32.43
CA LEU A 182 -19.69 -22.26 33.15
C LEU A 182 -19.62 -23.71 33.62
N ASP A 183 -19.24 -24.64 32.74
CA ASP A 183 -19.14 -26.06 33.07
C ASP A 183 -18.08 -26.34 34.15
N MET A 184 -16.98 -25.58 34.19
CA MET A 184 -15.97 -25.67 35.27
C MET A 184 -16.40 -25.03 36.60
N ARG A 185 -17.51 -24.28 36.63
CA ARG A 185 -18.01 -23.58 37.84
C ARG A 185 -19.25 -24.21 38.45
N THR A 186 -19.91 -25.14 37.75
CA THR A 186 -20.93 -26.02 38.32
C THR A 186 -20.28 -27.29 38.86
N PRO A 187 -20.32 -27.55 40.18
CA PRO A 187 -19.83 -28.80 40.77
C PRO A 187 -20.67 -30.01 40.39
#